data_AF-A0A9E5JUC8-F1
#
_entry.id   AF-A0A9E5JUC8-F1
#
_cell.length_a   1.000
_cell.length_b   1.000
_cell.length_c   1.000
_cell.angle_alpha   90.00
_cell.angle_beta   90.00
_cell.angle_gamma   90.00
#
_symmetry.space_group_name_H-M   'P 1'
#
loop_
_entity.id
_entity.type
_entity.pdbx_description
1 polymer ?
#
loop_
_entity_poly.entity_id
_entity_poly.type
_entity_poly.pdbx_seq_one_letter_code
_entity_poly.pdbx_strand_id
1 'polypeptide(L)' 'MMGTEGDACPFEFNFEPDTFKVGDTISYRVPSLGDFPFVGEIKAVHNDHIEIINPSEPDQLLRATRESRPVVSDQDAL' A
#
# COMPACT_ATOMS: atom_id res chain seq x y z
N MET A 1 9.44 26.95 3.18
CA MET A 1 9.55 25.77 2.28
C MET A 1 9.51 24.55 3.18
N MET A 2 8.39 23.84 3.23
CA MET A 2 8.24 22.65 4.08
C MET A 2 7.95 21.47 3.17
N GLY A 3 8.93 20.57 3.13
CA GLY A 3 8.94 19.29 2.46
C GLY A 3 10.15 18.56 3.04
N THR A 4 10.18 18.49 4.38
CA THR A 4 11.07 17.57 5.09
C THR A 4 10.73 16.14 4.71
N GLU A 5 11.72 15.27 4.89
CA GLU A 5 11.58 13.81 4.86
C GLU A 5 11.72 13.17 3.48
N GLY A 6 12.85 13.48 2.85
CA GLY A 6 13.69 12.46 2.23
C GLY A 6 14.38 11.58 3.29
N ASP A 7 13.60 11.00 4.23
CA ASP A 7 14.10 9.86 4.99
C ASP A 7 14.15 8.72 3.98
N ALA A 8 15.37 8.38 3.55
CA ALA A 8 15.62 7.20 2.75
C ALA A 8 15.22 5.99 3.59
N CYS A 9 13.93 5.69 3.61
CA CYS A 9 13.37 4.49 4.17
C CYS A 9 14.21 3.35 3.57
N PRO A 10 14.90 2.52 4.36
CA PRO A 10 15.76 1.46 3.85
C PRO A 10 14.98 0.35 3.14
N PHE A 11 13.66 0.53 3.03
CA PHE A 11 12.73 -0.33 2.34
C PHE A 11 12.43 0.28 0.98
N GLU A 12 12.88 -0.40 -0.07
CA GLU A 12 12.44 -0.15 -1.44
C GLU A 12 10.96 -0.53 -1.54
N PHE A 13 10.09 0.48 -1.60
CA PHE A 13 8.67 0.27 -1.86
C PHE A 13 8.42 0.38 -3.35
N ASN A 14 7.66 -0.57 -3.90
CA ASN A 14 7.21 -0.47 -5.27
C ASN A 14 6.08 0.56 -5.36
N PHE A 15 6.30 1.62 -6.13
CA PHE A 15 5.31 2.69 -6.40
C PHE A 15 4.89 2.72 -7.89
N GLU A 16 5.21 1.68 -8.65
CA GLU A 16 4.90 1.59 -10.06
C GLU A 16 3.73 0.61 -10.30
N PRO A 17 2.51 1.10 -10.57
CA PRO A 17 1.33 0.24 -10.69
C PRO A 17 1.42 -0.78 -11.85
N ASP A 18 2.25 -0.50 -12.86
CA ASP A 18 2.51 -1.40 -13.98
C ASP A 18 3.45 -2.55 -13.63
N THR A 19 4.24 -2.43 -12.56
CA THR A 19 5.20 -3.46 -12.12
C THR A 19 4.71 -4.25 -10.92
N PHE A 20 3.54 -3.90 -10.36
CA PHE A 20 2.90 -4.60 -9.25
C PHE A 20 2.74 -6.09 -9.57
N LYS A 21 3.34 -6.92 -8.73
CA LYS A 21 3.25 -8.38 -8.76
C LYS A 21 2.98 -8.92 -7.36
N VAL A 22 2.41 -10.12 -7.31
CA VAL A 22 2.21 -10.83 -6.03
C VAL A 22 3.56 -11.03 -5.34
N GLY A 23 3.62 -10.68 -4.06
CA GLY A 23 4.83 -10.70 -3.23
C GLY A 23 5.63 -9.40 -3.22
N ASP A 24 5.21 -8.36 -3.96
CA ASP A 24 5.85 -7.04 -3.84
C ASP A 24 5.44 -6.33 -2.56
N THR A 25 6.41 -5.65 -1.95
CA THR A 25 6.19 -4.74 -0.83
C THR A 25 5.88 -3.34 -1.36
N ILE A 26 4.74 -2.81 -0.96
CA ILE A 26 4.28 -1.47 -1.32
C ILE A 26 4.01 -0.64 -0.07
N SER A 27 3.97 0.69 -0.24
CA SER A 27 3.44 1.57 0.79
C SER A 27 2.06 2.07 0.40
N TYR A 28 1.08 1.80 1.25
CA TYR A 28 -0.30 2.22 1.07
C TYR A 28 -0.73 3.20 2.16
N ARG A 29 -1.83 3.90 1.92
CA ARG A 29 -2.43 4.84 2.88
C ARG A 29 -3.89 4.49 3.13
N VAL A 30 -4.37 4.81 4.32
CA VAL A 30 -5.76 4.60 4.71
C VAL A 30 -6.33 5.94 5.16
N PRO A 31 -7.24 6.57 4.40
CA PRO A 31 -7.73 7.92 4.69
C PRO A 31 -8.33 8.06 6.10
N SER A 32 -9.03 7.04 6.63
CA SER A 32 -9.56 7.14 8.01
C SER A 32 -8.52 6.97 9.10
N LEU A 33 -7.34 6.38 8.82
CA LEU A 33 -6.21 6.35 9.77
C LEU A 33 -5.30 7.59 9.63
N GLY A 34 -5.68 8.54 8.77
CA GLY A 34 -4.96 9.78 8.50
C GLY A 34 -3.85 9.63 7.46
N ASP A 35 -2.90 10.58 7.43
CA ASP A 35 -1.76 10.60 6.49
C ASP A 35 -0.66 9.58 6.84
N PHE A 36 -0.94 8.56 7.67
CA PHE A 36 0.05 7.59 8.10
C PHE A 36 0.39 6.61 6.98
N PRO A 37 1.66 6.45 6.59
CA PRO A 37 2.06 5.46 5.61
C PRO A 37 2.11 4.06 6.24
N PHE A 38 1.46 3.09 5.61
CA PHE A 38 1.50 1.69 5.99
C PHE A 38 2.28 0.88 4.96
N VAL A 39 2.73 -0.31 5.36
CA VAL A 39 3.45 -1.26 4.51
C VAL A 39 2.57 -2.47 4.29
N GLY A 40 2.39 -2.86 3.03
CA GLY A 40 1.61 -4.03 2.64
C GLY A 40 2.35 -4.88 1.62
N GLU A 41 2.05 -6.18 1.62
CA GLU A 41 2.50 -7.12 0.60
C GLU A 41 1.35 -7.40 -0.37
N ILE A 42 1.60 -7.31 -1.68
CA ILE A 42 0.60 -7.63 -2.69
C ILE A 42 0.31 -9.13 -2.68
N LYS A 43 -0.94 -9.50 -2.43
CA LYS A 43 -1.43 -10.88 -2.56
C LYS A 43 -2.11 -11.17 -3.88
N ALA A 44 -2.78 -10.18 -4.48
CA ALA A 44 -3.33 -10.29 -5.82
C ALA A 44 -3.33 -8.94 -6.53
N VAL A 45 -3.19 -8.97 -7.86
CA VAL A 45 -3.26 -7.79 -8.71
C VAL A 45 -4.43 -7.95 -9.65
N HIS A 46 -5.38 -7.02 -9.57
CA HIS A 46 -6.54 -6.94 -10.46
C HIS A 46 -6.35 -5.78 -11.44
N ASN A 47 -7.23 -5.68 -12.44
CA ASN A 47 -7.15 -4.60 -13.42
C ASN A 47 -7.44 -3.22 -12.77
N ASP A 48 -8.45 -3.16 -11.89
CA ASP A 48 -8.90 -1.91 -11.26
C ASP A 48 -8.32 -1.64 -9.87
N HIS A 49 -7.79 -2.67 -9.18
CA HIS A 49 -7.31 -2.59 -7.80
C HIS A 49 -6.26 -3.65 -7.50
N ILE A 50 -5.63 -3.57 -6.34
CA ILE A 50 -4.74 -4.61 -5.82
C ILE A 50 -5.27 -5.08 -4.46
N GLU A 51 -5.01 -6.34 -4.16
CA GLU A 51 -5.25 -6.90 -2.83
C GLU A 51 -3.90 -7.03 -2.15
N ILE A 52 -3.81 -6.46 -0.96
CA ILE A 52 -2.60 -6.43 -0.16
C ILE A 52 -2.89 -7.00 1.22
N ILE A 53 -1.88 -7.56 1.87
CA ILE A 53 -1.96 -7.99 3.25
C ILE A 53 -0.99 -7.17 4.10
N ASN A 54 -1.35 -6.96 5.36
CA ASN A 54 -0.38 -6.43 6.32
C ASN A 54 0.56 -7.58 6.72
N PRO A 55 1.89 -7.44 6.62
CA PRO A 55 2.81 -8.49 7.07
C PRO A 55 2.69 -8.80 8.57
N SER A 56 2.12 -7.88 9.37
CA SER A 56 1.81 -8.13 10.79
C SER A 56 0.51 -8.92 10.97
N GLU A 57 -0.40 -8.89 9.99
CA GLU A 57 -1.72 -9.53 10.02
C GLU A 57 -2.01 -10.18 8.65
N PRO A 58 -1.41 -11.35 8.36
CA PRO A 58 -1.53 -12.02 7.06
C PRO A 58 -2.95 -12.52 6.76
N ASP A 59 -3.80 -12.63 7.78
CA ASP A 59 -5.23 -12.97 7.65
C ASP A 59 -6.09 -11.79 7.19
N GLN A 60 -5.59 -10.56 7.25
CA GLN A 60 -6.33 -9.37 6.82
C GLN A 60 -5.96 -9.00 5.39
N LEU A 61 -6.89 -9.28 4.47
CA LEU A 61 -6.79 -8.87 3.07
C LEU A 61 -7.43 -7.49 2.92
N LEU A 62 -6.63 -6.52 2.48
CA LEU A 62 -7.03 -5.14 2.25
C LEU A 62 -7.06 -4.86 0.76
N ARG A 63 -8.10 -4.16 0.31
CA ARG A 63 -8.22 -3.75 -1.09
C ARG A 63 -7.70 -2.32 -1.27
N ALA A 64 -6.67 -2.15 -2.09
CA ALA A 64 -6.05 -0.85 -2.36
C ALA A 64 -6.19 -0.47 -3.85
N THR A 65 -6.19 0.84 -4.13
CA THR A 65 -6.18 1.34 -5.52
C THR A 65 -4.88 0.98 -6.23
N ARG A 66 -4.95 0.75 -7.55
CA ARG A 66 -3.77 0.46 -8.38
C ARG A 66 -3.13 1.75 -8.88
N GLU A 67 -2.57 2.52 -7.96
CA GLU A 67 -1.93 3.81 -8.24
C GLU A 67 -0.54 3.87 -7.62
N SER A 68 0.27 4.89 -7.93
CA SER A 68 1.60 5.01 -7.33
C SER A 68 1.60 5.12 -5.82
N ARG A 69 0.49 5.49 -5.19
CA ARG A 69 0.29 5.40 -3.74
C ARG A 69 -1.05 4.73 -3.49
N PRO A 70 -1.07 3.40 -3.39
CA PRO A 70 -2.30 2.65 -3.18
C PRO A 70 -3.05 3.17 -1.97
N VAL A 71 -4.33 3.48 -2.16
CA VAL A 71 -5.21 3.91 -1.08
C VAL A 71 -6.16 2.77 -0.76
N VAL A 72 -6.13 2.30 0.48
CA VAL A 72 -7.11 1.35 0.98
C VAL A 72 -8.31 2.14 1.49
N SER A 73 -9.48 1.80 0.98
CA SER A 73 -10.74 2.41 1.46
C SER A 73 -11.13 1.80 2.79
N ASP A 74 -11.71 2.60 3.67
CA ASP A 74 -12.04 2.16 5.04
C ASP A 74 -13.08 1.04 5.08
N GLN A 75 -13.87 0.89 4.01
CA GLN A 75 -14.82 -0.22 3.84
C GLN A 75 -14.14 -1.59 3.73
N ASP A 76 -12.88 -1.62 3.28
CA ASP A 76 -12.05 -2.83 3.19
C ASP A 76 -11.05 -2.92 4.36
N ALA A 77 -10.93 -1.88 5.20
CA ALA A 77 -10.02 -1.83 6.34
C ALA A 77 -10.68 -2.13 7.71
N LEU A 78 -11.99 -2.41 7.74
CA LEU A 78 -12.82 -2.62 8.94
C LEU A 78 -13.26 -4.08 9.11
#